data_AF-A0AAN4PE62-F1
#
_entry.id   AF-A0AAN4PE62-F1
#
_cell.length_a   1.000
_cell.length_b   1.000
_cell.length_c   1.000
_cell.angle_alpha   90.00
_cell.angle_beta   90.00
_cell.angle_gamma   90.00
#
_symmetry.space_group_name_H-M   'P 1'
#
loop_
_entity.id
_entity.type
_entity.pdbx_description
1 polymer ?
#
loop_
_entity_poly.entity_id
_entity_poly.type
_entity_poly.pdbx_seq_one_letter_code
_entity_poly.pdbx_strand_id
1 'polypeptide(L)'
;MEAADLLPLLEQLDDNVDDLEETLKPILESPVSETSNKLPVLDKAKFHVLVTYALESLIFSYLRLHGVNAKEHPVFRELTRVKQYFGKIQALETEPEQRTMTLDKEAAGRFIKHGLAGNDKLDMKRKEQEAKEKARAQLKAALLAKKAAASETSSRNHTSSSDAESEPDNEESDNEEFMIAGSEQMTMPVETTQSENTQEGKKKKDKNKHETSKAARKRKKRSKEEQQERKKERRQKKTEARKASKAK
;
A
#
# COMPACT_ATOMS: atom_id res chain seq x y z
N MET A 1 10.61 41.61 37.31
CA MET A 1 9.71 40.63 36.68
C MET A 1 9.00 39.93 37.80
N GLU A 2 7.66 40.04 37.90
CA GLU A 2 6.90 39.21 38.83
C GLU A 2 7.25 37.75 38.53
N ALA A 3 7.70 37.01 39.55
CA ALA A 3 7.94 35.59 39.41
C ALA A 3 6.57 34.95 39.14
N ALA A 4 6.27 34.72 37.85
CA ALA A 4 5.09 33.98 37.45
C ALA A 4 4.99 32.73 38.31
N ASP A 5 3.81 32.43 38.84
CA ASP A 5 3.61 31.22 39.62
C ASP A 5 3.99 30.01 38.75
N LEU A 6 5.13 29.39 39.06
CA LEU A 6 5.72 28.29 38.30
C LEU A 6 5.07 26.96 38.66
N LEU A 7 4.36 26.89 39.79
CA LEU A 7 3.69 25.68 40.26
C LEU A 7 2.71 25.09 39.23
N PRO A 8 1.81 25.86 38.58
CA PRO A 8 0.92 25.32 37.55
C PRO A 8 1.66 24.79 36.32
N LEU A 9 2.77 25.43 35.92
CA LEU A 9 3.60 24.99 34.80
C LEU A 9 4.31 23.67 35.12
N LEU A 10 4.80 23.53 36.36
CA LEU A 10 5.44 22.31 36.83
C LEU A 10 4.44 21.16 36.95
N GLU A 11 3.23 21.42 37.48
CA GLU A 11 2.16 20.42 37.53
C GLU A 11 1.73 19.97 36.14
N GLN A 12 1.65 20.90 35.19
CA GLN A 12 1.37 20.56 33.79
C GLN A 12 2.49 19.73 33.16
N LEU A 13 3.76 20.04 33.44
CA LEU A 13 4.89 19.25 32.94
C LEU A 13 4.86 17.83 33.50
N ASP A 14 4.65 17.69 34.80
CA ASP A 14 4.53 16.41 35.50
C ASP A 14 3.41 15.54 34.90
N ASP A 15 2.22 16.12 34.66
CA ASP A 15 1.13 15.42 33.98
C ASP A 15 1.47 15.00 32.54
N ASN A 16 2.20 15.85 31.80
CA ASN A 16 2.61 15.53 30.42
C ASN A 16 3.63 14.39 30.38
N VAL A 17 4.52 14.30 31.38
CA VAL A 17 5.49 13.21 31.51
C VAL A 17 4.76 11.91 31.82
N ASP A 18 3.84 11.90 32.78
CA ASP A 18 3.01 10.71 33.08
C ASP A 18 2.23 10.23 31.85
N ASP A 19 1.62 11.16 31.10
CA ASP A 19 0.93 10.86 29.84
C ASP A 19 1.87 10.22 28.82
N LEU A 20 3.08 10.78 28.68
CA LEU A 20 4.06 10.32 27.72
C LEU A 20 4.55 8.90 28.07
N GLU A 21 4.88 8.65 29.33
CA GLU A 21 5.26 7.33 29.81
C GLU A 21 4.17 6.29 29.53
N GLU A 22 2.91 6.60 29.83
CA GLU A 22 1.78 5.71 29.53
C GLU A 22 1.67 5.41 28.02
N THR A 23 1.85 6.42 27.16
CA THR A 23 1.77 6.23 25.71
C THR A 23 2.96 5.48 25.12
N LEU A 24 4.14 5.58 25.73
CA LEU A 24 5.36 4.93 25.24
C LEU A 24 5.53 3.51 25.76
N LYS A 25 4.87 3.13 26.86
CA LYS A 25 4.92 1.77 27.44
C LYS A 25 4.90 0.63 26.42
N PRO A 26 3.95 0.55 25.47
CA PRO A 26 3.89 -0.56 24.52
C PRO A 26 5.13 -0.67 23.61
N ILE A 27 5.77 0.47 23.34
CA ILE A 27 6.98 0.55 22.50
C ILE A 27 8.23 0.24 23.33
N LEU A 28 8.21 0.51 24.63
CA LEU A 28 9.33 0.25 25.54
C LEU A 28 9.37 -1.21 26.03
N GLU A 29 8.23 -1.90 26.04
CA GLU A 29 8.10 -3.30 26.47
C GLU A 29 8.70 -4.31 25.48
N SER A 30 8.89 -3.92 24.22
CA SER A 30 9.46 -4.79 23.19
C SER A 30 10.56 -4.07 22.40
N PRO A 31 11.57 -4.78 21.89
CA PRO A 31 12.55 -4.17 21.00
C PRO A 31 11.88 -3.54 19.77
N VAL A 32 12.30 -2.32 19.43
CA VAL A 32 11.80 -1.57 18.27
C VAL A 32 11.88 -2.42 16.98
N SER A 33 12.93 -3.24 16.85
CA SER A 33 13.12 -4.16 15.72
C SER A 33 12.00 -5.19 15.60
N GLU A 34 11.54 -5.78 16.70
CA GLU A 34 10.49 -6.80 16.71
C GLU A 34 9.14 -6.23 16.26
N THR A 35 8.80 -5.03 16.75
CA THR A 35 7.59 -4.33 16.33
C THR A 35 7.70 -3.91 14.86
N SER A 36 8.86 -3.40 14.44
CA SER A 36 9.08 -2.92 13.08
C SER A 36 9.01 -4.02 12.01
N ASN A 37 9.44 -5.24 12.33
CA ASN A 37 9.49 -6.36 11.38
C ASN A 37 8.12 -6.95 11.06
N LYS A 38 7.13 -6.72 11.92
CA LYS A 38 5.74 -7.14 11.73
C LYS A 38 4.94 -6.17 10.85
N LEU A 39 5.47 -4.98 10.58
CA LEU A 39 4.78 -3.91 9.87
C LEU A 39 5.07 -3.94 8.36
N PRO A 40 4.08 -3.61 7.52
CA PRO A 40 4.31 -3.32 6.10
C PRO A 40 5.35 -2.21 5.92
N VAL A 41 6.04 -2.19 4.77
CA VAL A 41 7.18 -1.29 4.50
C VAL A 41 6.87 0.18 4.81
N LEU A 42 5.71 0.67 4.39
CA LEU A 42 5.31 2.06 4.62
C LEU A 42 5.07 2.36 6.11
N ASP A 43 4.38 1.47 6.82
CA ASP A 43 4.11 1.65 8.25
C ASP A 43 5.37 1.46 9.10
N LYS A 44 6.29 0.59 8.67
CA LYS A 44 7.63 0.45 9.24
C LYS A 44 8.40 1.77 9.15
N ALA A 45 8.37 2.44 8.00
CA ALA A 45 9.01 3.74 7.83
C ALA A 45 8.39 4.81 8.76
N LYS A 46 7.05 4.89 8.82
CA LYS A 46 6.35 5.79 9.75
C LYS A 46 6.74 5.53 11.20
N PHE A 47 6.76 4.26 11.60
CA PHE A 47 7.11 3.86 12.95
C PHE A 47 8.51 4.31 13.34
N HIS A 48 9.52 4.03 12.51
CA HIS A 48 10.89 4.46 12.80
C HIS A 48 11.02 5.99 12.87
N VAL A 49 10.43 6.72 11.92
CA VAL A 49 10.49 8.20 11.93
C VAL A 49 9.79 8.78 13.16
N LEU A 50 8.66 8.21 13.60
CA LEU A 50 7.96 8.63 14.82
C LEU A 50 8.77 8.34 16.10
N VAL A 51 9.42 7.19 16.18
CA VAL A 51 10.29 6.84 17.33
C VAL A 51 11.47 7.79 17.40
N THR A 52 12.14 8.05 16.27
CA THR A 52 13.24 9.02 16.20
C THR A 52 12.78 10.43 16.59
N TYR A 53 11.62 10.87 16.07
CA TYR A 53 11.03 12.15 16.45
C TYR A 53 10.78 12.26 17.96
N ALA A 54 10.26 11.19 18.59
CA ALA A 54 10.00 11.16 20.03
C ALA A 54 11.30 11.31 20.83
N LEU A 55 12.36 10.56 20.46
CA LEU A 55 13.67 10.65 21.12
C LEU A 55 14.28 12.04 21.01
N GLU A 56 14.32 12.61 19.81
CA GLU A 56 14.89 13.95 19.59
C GLU A 56 14.07 15.04 20.30
N SER A 57 12.74 14.91 20.32
CA SER A 57 11.84 15.83 21.03
C SER A 57 12.04 15.76 22.55
N LEU A 58 12.29 14.57 23.09
CA LEU A 58 12.62 14.37 24.50
C LEU A 58 13.95 15.03 24.85
N ILE A 59 14.99 14.80 24.04
CA ILE A 59 16.30 15.43 24.24
C ILE A 59 16.19 16.95 24.13
N PHE A 60 15.44 17.46 23.15
CA PHE A 60 15.18 18.90 23.00
C PHE A 60 14.52 19.49 24.25
N SER A 61 13.53 18.79 24.82
CA SER A 61 12.83 19.22 26.03
C SER A 61 13.74 19.17 27.25
N TYR A 62 14.54 18.11 27.39
CA TYR A 62 15.55 17.96 28.44
C TYR A 62 16.56 19.11 28.43
N LEU A 63 17.12 19.45 27.27
CA LEU A 63 18.08 20.55 27.14
C LEU A 63 17.48 21.89 27.58
N ARG A 64 16.21 22.14 27.25
CA ARG A 64 15.51 23.35 27.66
C ARG A 64 15.30 23.43 29.17
N LEU A 65 15.04 22.30 29.83
CA LEU A 65 14.93 22.23 31.30
C LEU A 65 16.27 22.52 31.99
N HIS A 66 17.38 22.15 31.34
CA HIS A 66 18.73 22.46 31.80
C HIS A 66 19.21 23.88 31.44
N GLY A 67 18.34 24.73 30.90
CA GLY A 67 18.68 26.11 30.54
C GLY A 67 19.59 26.24 29.31
N VAL A 68 19.81 25.15 28.55
CA VAL A 68 20.57 25.17 27.31
C VAL A 68 19.67 25.67 26.17
N ASN A 69 20.21 26.53 25.30
CA ASN A 69 19.50 26.96 24.10
C ASN A 69 19.40 25.81 23.08
N ALA A 70 18.33 25.02 23.18
CA ALA A 70 18.13 23.85 22.34
C ALA A 70 17.99 24.15 20.83
N LYS A 71 17.78 25.41 20.43
CA LYS A 71 17.74 25.82 19.00
C LYS A 71 19.12 25.94 18.37
N GLU A 72 20.12 26.32 19.17
CA GLU A 72 21.52 26.37 18.74
C GLU A 72 22.21 25.01 18.88
N HIS A 73 21.62 24.11 19.67
CA HIS A 73 22.11 22.76 19.86
C HIS A 73 21.92 21.89 18.59
N PRO A 74 22.85 20.96 18.28
CA PRO A 74 22.75 20.05 17.12
C PRO A 74 21.45 19.25 17.02
N VAL A 75 20.75 19.04 18.14
CA VAL A 75 19.43 18.38 18.18
C VAL A 75 18.41 19.09 17.29
N PHE A 76 18.48 20.42 17.14
CA PHE A 76 17.58 21.15 16.25
C PHE A 76 17.80 20.79 14.77
N ARG A 77 19.05 20.47 14.40
CA ARG A 77 19.37 19.97 13.06
C ARG A 77 18.77 18.59 12.83
N GLU A 78 18.86 17.70 13.81
CA GLU A 78 18.24 16.37 13.71
C GLU A 78 16.71 16.48 13.62
N LEU A 79 16.06 17.35 14.40
CA LEU A 79 14.61 17.61 14.27
C LEU A 79 14.22 18.10 12.87
N THR A 80 15.07 18.96 12.27
CA THR A 80 14.88 19.43 10.89
C THR A 80 15.02 18.28 9.90
N ARG A 81 15.96 17.37 10.12
CA ARG A 81 16.15 16.17 9.32
C ARG A 81 14.95 15.22 9.43
N VAL A 82 14.40 14.99 10.63
CA VAL A 82 13.18 14.21 10.84
C VAL A 82 11.99 14.82 10.09
N LYS A 83 11.85 16.15 10.09
CA LYS A 83 10.81 16.86 9.30
C LYS A 83 10.91 16.56 7.81
N GLN A 84 12.12 16.45 7.26
CA GLN A 84 12.32 16.06 5.86
C GLN A 84 11.82 14.64 5.59
N TYR A 85 12.07 13.70 6.51
CA TYR A 85 11.58 12.32 6.37
C TYR A 85 10.05 12.22 6.45
N PHE A 86 9.40 13.03 7.31
CA PHE A 86 7.94 13.15 7.27
C PHE A 86 7.44 13.62 5.91
N GLY A 87 8.13 14.60 5.29
CA GLY A 87 7.80 15.06 3.94
C GLY A 87 7.93 13.95 2.88
N LYS A 88 9.00 13.14 2.95
CA LYS A 88 9.19 11.99 2.06
C LYS A 88 8.08 10.95 2.20
N ILE A 89 7.72 10.61 3.43
CA ILE A 89 6.63 9.65 3.71
C ILE A 89 5.29 10.21 3.21
N GLN A 90 5.00 11.49 3.44
CA GLN A 90 3.77 12.12 2.96
C GLN A 90 3.70 12.13 1.43
N ALA A 91 4.79 12.42 0.73
CA ALA A 91 4.83 12.35 -0.73
C ALA A 91 4.46 10.93 -1.22
N LEU A 92 5.06 9.90 -0.62
CA LEU A 92 4.78 8.49 -0.95
C LEU A 92 3.35 8.04 -0.60
N GLU A 93 2.71 8.65 0.40
CA GLU A 93 1.31 8.36 0.74
C GLU A 93 0.31 9.00 -0.21
N THR A 94 0.63 10.18 -0.73
CA THR A 94 -0.33 11.04 -1.42
C THR A 94 -0.25 10.89 -2.94
N GLU A 95 0.95 10.68 -3.48
CA GLU A 95 1.16 10.46 -4.90
C GLU A 95 1.33 8.96 -5.15
N PRO A 96 0.41 8.30 -5.89
CA PRO A 96 0.73 6.99 -6.43
C PRO A 96 1.91 7.19 -7.35
N GLU A 97 3.05 6.59 -7.02
CA GLU A 97 4.30 6.65 -7.79
C GLU A 97 4.00 6.37 -9.25
N GLN A 98 3.87 7.44 -10.05
CA GLN A 98 3.71 7.31 -11.48
C GLN A 98 5.06 6.85 -11.99
N ARG A 99 5.14 5.59 -12.39
CA ARG A 99 6.34 5.01 -13.01
C ARG A 99 6.71 5.90 -14.20
N THR A 100 7.77 6.69 -14.06
CA THR A 100 8.26 7.60 -15.10
C THR A 100 8.91 6.84 -16.26
N MET A 101 9.33 5.60 -16.00
CA MET A 101 9.79 4.63 -17.00
C MET A 101 8.67 3.64 -17.31
N THR A 102 7.76 4.02 -18.20
CA THR A 102 6.88 3.06 -18.88
C THR A 102 7.61 2.51 -20.09
N LEU A 103 7.75 1.19 -20.18
CA LEU A 103 8.31 0.56 -21.37
C LEU A 103 7.35 0.78 -22.55
N ASP A 104 7.86 1.38 -23.61
CA ASP A 104 7.15 1.43 -24.89
C ASP A 104 7.13 0.02 -25.49
N LYS A 105 6.00 -0.67 -25.26
CA LYS A 105 5.77 -2.04 -25.73
C LYS A 105 5.77 -2.10 -27.26
N GLU A 106 5.38 -1.03 -27.94
CA GLU A 106 5.36 -0.99 -29.39
C GLU A 106 6.77 -0.86 -29.95
N ALA A 107 7.59 0.03 -29.38
CA ALA A 107 9.00 0.14 -29.75
C ALA A 107 9.77 -1.15 -29.48
N ALA A 108 9.60 -1.74 -28.28
CA ALA A 108 10.18 -3.06 -27.97
C ALA A 108 9.72 -4.13 -28.97
N GLY A 109 8.43 -4.12 -29.34
CA GLY A 109 7.89 -4.99 -30.38
C GLY A 109 8.54 -4.78 -31.76
N ARG A 110 8.88 -3.54 -32.13
CA ARG A 110 9.61 -3.23 -33.38
C ARG A 110 11.04 -3.76 -33.33
N PHE A 111 11.75 -3.56 -32.23
CA PHE A 111 13.11 -4.09 -32.05
C PHE A 111 13.13 -5.62 -32.10
N ILE A 112 12.20 -6.29 -31.42
CA ILE A 112 12.08 -7.74 -31.46
C ILE A 112 11.73 -8.23 -32.87
N LYS A 113 10.73 -7.62 -33.54
CA LYS A 113 10.35 -8.00 -34.91
C LYS A 113 11.51 -7.82 -35.90
N HIS A 114 12.28 -6.74 -35.78
CA HIS A 114 13.42 -6.51 -36.66
C HIS A 114 14.59 -7.46 -36.33
N GLY A 115 14.84 -7.77 -35.06
CA GLY A 115 15.85 -8.77 -34.66
C GLY A 115 15.49 -10.20 -35.09
N LEU A 116 14.20 -10.48 -35.27
CA LEU A 116 13.68 -11.75 -35.80
C LEU A 116 13.43 -11.71 -37.32
N ALA A 117 13.58 -10.55 -37.97
CA ALA A 117 13.40 -10.42 -39.42
C ALA A 117 14.54 -11.16 -40.13
N GLY A 118 14.19 -12.11 -41.00
CA GLY A 118 15.11 -13.06 -41.63
C GLY A 118 14.76 -14.53 -41.39
N ASN A 119 13.78 -14.80 -40.52
CA ASN A 119 13.28 -16.15 -40.25
C ASN A 119 11.96 -16.47 -40.98
N ASP A 120 11.83 -16.04 -42.25
CA ASP A 120 10.61 -16.10 -43.06
C ASP A 120 9.96 -17.49 -43.11
N LYS A 121 10.77 -18.55 -43.04
CA LYS A 121 10.29 -19.95 -43.00
C LYS A 121 9.51 -20.27 -41.73
N LEU A 122 9.90 -19.74 -40.58
CA LEU A 122 9.19 -19.95 -39.32
C LEU A 122 7.94 -19.08 -39.23
N ASP A 123 7.99 -17.86 -39.78
CA ASP A 123 6.83 -16.97 -39.83
C ASP A 123 5.72 -17.51 -40.73
N MET A 124 6.07 -18.13 -41.87
CA MET A 124 5.09 -18.80 -42.74
C MET A 124 4.48 -20.03 -42.07
N LYS A 125 5.29 -20.87 -41.41
CA LYS A 125 4.79 -22.03 -40.65
C LYS A 125 3.85 -21.60 -39.52
N ARG A 126 4.18 -20.52 -38.81
CA ARG A 126 3.34 -19.99 -37.73
C ARG A 126 2.00 -19.47 -38.25
N LYS A 127 2.02 -18.72 -39.37
CA LYS A 127 0.80 -18.23 -40.04
C LYS A 127 -0.07 -19.38 -40.54
N GLU A 128 0.53 -20.44 -41.07
CA GLU A 128 -0.18 -21.64 -41.52
C GLU A 128 -0.85 -22.37 -40.35
N GLN A 129 -0.15 -22.53 -39.23
CA GLN A 129 -0.69 -23.12 -38.00
C GLN A 129 -1.84 -22.29 -37.42
N GLU A 130 -1.68 -20.97 -37.33
CA GLU A 130 -2.75 -20.08 -36.86
C GLU A 130 -3.98 -20.08 -37.77
N ALA A 131 -3.77 -20.14 -39.10
CA ALA A 131 -4.88 -20.24 -40.06
C ALA A 131 -5.61 -21.59 -39.92
N LYS A 132 -4.86 -22.68 -39.76
CA LYS A 132 -5.40 -24.03 -39.54
C LYS A 132 -6.20 -24.10 -38.23
N GLU A 133 -5.68 -23.51 -37.15
CA GLU A 133 -6.36 -23.45 -35.87
C GLU A 133 -7.63 -22.60 -35.93
N LYS A 134 -7.58 -21.42 -36.55
CA LYS A 134 -8.75 -20.56 -36.75
C LYS A 134 -9.81 -21.24 -37.60
N ALA A 135 -9.41 -21.91 -38.68
CA ALA A 135 -10.33 -22.68 -39.51
C ALA A 135 -10.97 -23.83 -38.72
N ARG A 136 -10.19 -24.57 -37.92
CA ARG A 136 -10.70 -25.65 -37.06
C ARG A 136 -11.65 -25.12 -35.99
N ALA A 137 -11.34 -23.99 -35.38
CA ALA A 137 -12.19 -23.33 -34.39
C ALA A 137 -13.51 -22.83 -35.01
N GLN A 138 -13.46 -22.23 -36.20
CA GLN A 138 -14.65 -21.80 -36.94
C GLN A 138 -15.52 -22.98 -37.37
N LEU A 139 -14.93 -24.07 -37.84
CA LEU A 139 -15.66 -25.29 -38.18
C LEU A 139 -16.33 -25.89 -36.93
N LYS A 140 -15.59 -25.99 -35.82
CA LYS A 140 -16.14 -26.47 -34.54
C LYS A 140 -17.27 -25.57 -34.02
N ALA A 141 -17.13 -24.24 -34.14
CA ALA A 141 -18.17 -23.29 -33.78
C ALA A 141 -19.42 -23.42 -34.66
N ALA A 142 -19.25 -23.59 -35.97
CA ALA A 142 -20.35 -23.79 -36.92
C ALA A 142 -21.11 -25.11 -36.66
N LEU A 143 -20.40 -26.20 -36.33
CA LEU A 143 -21.04 -27.47 -35.97
C LEU A 143 -21.82 -27.36 -34.65
N LEU A 144 -21.29 -26.65 -33.66
CA LEU A 144 -21.97 -26.39 -32.39
C LEU A 144 -23.23 -25.54 -32.60
N ALA A 145 -23.16 -24.52 -33.45
CA ALA A 145 -24.31 -23.70 -33.83
C ALA A 145 -25.38 -24.51 -34.59
N LYS A 146 -24.98 -25.41 -35.50
CA LYS A 146 -25.90 -26.31 -36.21
C LYS A 146 -26.56 -27.32 -35.28
N LYS A 147 -25.82 -27.86 -34.30
CA LYS A 147 -26.36 -28.76 -33.26
C LYS A 147 -27.35 -28.04 -32.33
N ALA A 148 -27.06 -26.79 -31.98
CA ALA A 148 -27.99 -25.94 -31.22
C ALA A 148 -29.27 -25.65 -32.03
N ALA A 149 -29.15 -25.29 -33.31
CA ALA A 149 -30.31 -25.07 -34.18
C ALA A 149 -31.14 -26.35 -34.42
N ALA A 150 -30.51 -27.51 -34.54
CA ALA A 150 -31.20 -28.80 -34.66
C ALA A 150 -31.99 -29.17 -33.38
N SER A 151 -31.46 -28.80 -32.20
CA SER A 151 -32.15 -28.99 -30.91
C SER A 151 -33.34 -28.03 -30.71
N GLU A 152 -33.34 -26.85 -31.36
CA GLU A 152 -34.49 -25.94 -31.36
C GLU A 152 -35.60 -26.41 -32.31
N THR A 153 -35.27 -27.11 -33.41
CA THR A 153 -36.27 -27.71 -34.31
C THR A 153 -36.86 -29.05 -33.84
N SER A 154 -36.30 -29.70 -32.82
CA SER A 154 -36.82 -30.98 -32.29
C SER A 154 -37.67 -30.83 -31.02
N SER A 155 -38.04 -29.61 -30.62
CA SER A 155 -38.93 -29.36 -29.47
C SER A 155 -40.42 -29.40 -29.84
N ARG A 156 -40.86 -30.43 -30.57
CA ARG A 156 -42.26 -30.91 -30.63
C ARG A 156 -42.30 -32.41 -30.97
N ASN A 157 -41.96 -33.27 -30.02
CA ASN A 157 -42.74 -34.46 -29.64
C ASN A 157 -41.92 -35.44 -28.77
N HIS A 158 -42.67 -36.19 -27.98
CA HIS A 158 -42.32 -36.91 -26.76
C HIS A 158 -41.56 -38.25 -26.97
N THR A 159 -40.91 -38.67 -25.87
CA THR A 159 -40.56 -40.05 -25.40
C THR A 159 -39.57 -40.97 -26.14
N SER A 160 -38.66 -41.49 -25.29
CA SER A 160 -38.10 -42.85 -25.19
C SER A 160 -36.66 -43.13 -25.66
N SER A 161 -35.87 -43.56 -24.66
CA SER A 161 -34.83 -44.60 -24.57
C SER A 161 -33.65 -44.74 -25.54
N SER A 162 -32.54 -45.16 -24.91
CA SER A 162 -31.42 -46.01 -25.32
C SER A 162 -30.25 -45.44 -26.14
N ASP A 163 -29.07 -45.57 -25.51
CA ASP A 163 -27.76 -46.02 -26.01
C ASP A 163 -27.31 -45.66 -27.43
N ALA A 164 -26.18 -44.94 -27.48
CA ALA A 164 -25.07 -45.23 -28.40
C ALA A 164 -23.84 -44.40 -28.02
N GLU A 165 -22.87 -45.07 -27.38
CA GLU A 165 -21.46 -44.69 -27.32
C GLU A 165 -20.90 -44.46 -28.73
N SER A 166 -20.14 -43.40 -28.92
CA SER A 166 -19.16 -43.26 -30.03
C SER A 166 -18.20 -42.11 -29.69
N GLU A 167 -17.07 -42.49 -29.10
CA GLU A 167 -15.87 -41.68 -29.01
C GLU A 167 -15.37 -41.24 -30.40
N PRO A 168 -14.57 -40.18 -30.45
CA PRO A 168 -13.30 -40.32 -31.13
C PRO A 168 -12.17 -39.95 -30.19
N ASP A 169 -11.50 -41.00 -29.76
CA ASP A 169 -10.14 -41.04 -29.25
C ASP A 169 -9.18 -40.37 -30.24
N ASN A 170 -8.41 -39.39 -29.76
CA ASN A 170 -7.06 -39.09 -30.25
C ASN A 170 -6.37 -38.15 -29.25
N GLU A 171 -5.87 -38.74 -28.18
CA GLU A 171 -4.76 -38.18 -27.41
C GLU A 171 -3.47 -38.34 -28.22
N GLU A 172 -2.76 -37.24 -28.47
CA GLU A 172 -1.32 -37.30 -28.73
C GLU A 172 -0.65 -36.30 -27.78
N SER A 173 -0.11 -36.89 -26.72
CA SER A 173 0.65 -36.26 -25.66
C SER A 173 2.13 -36.39 -26.01
N ASP A 174 2.72 -35.35 -26.59
CA ASP A 174 4.18 -35.24 -26.70
C ASP A 174 4.72 -34.43 -25.51
N ASN A 175 5.15 -35.18 -24.49
CA ASN A 175 6.10 -34.72 -23.49
C ASN A 175 7.50 -35.06 -24.01
N GLU A 176 8.29 -34.05 -24.39
CA GLU A 176 9.75 -34.16 -24.31
C GLU A 176 10.32 -33.04 -23.44
N GLU A 177 11.00 -33.50 -22.40
CA GLU A 177 11.75 -32.77 -21.39
C GLU A 177 13.13 -32.43 -21.94
N PHE A 178 13.58 -31.18 -21.84
CA PHE A 178 15.02 -30.89 -21.88
C PHE A 178 15.40 -29.82 -20.85
N MET A 179 16.45 -30.16 -20.11
CA MET A 179 16.97 -29.51 -18.92
C MET A 179 18.20 -28.62 -19.23
N ILE A 180 18.39 -27.61 -18.37
CA ILE A 180 19.65 -26.96 -17.95
C ILE A 180 20.31 -25.93 -18.90
N ALA A 181 20.44 -24.67 -18.43
CA ALA A 181 21.71 -24.08 -17.97
C ALA A 181 21.63 -22.54 -17.70
N GLY A 182 21.72 -22.16 -16.41
CA GLY A 182 22.70 -21.23 -15.82
C GLY A 182 22.94 -19.79 -16.35
N SER A 183 23.26 -18.93 -15.37
CA SER A 183 23.93 -17.60 -15.40
C SER A 183 23.09 -16.37 -15.79
N GLU A 184 23.35 -15.16 -15.30
CA GLU A 184 23.72 -14.57 -14.00
C GLU A 184 23.59 -13.04 -14.23
N GLN A 185 23.04 -12.33 -13.23
CA GLN A 185 23.36 -10.96 -12.79
C GLN A 185 23.34 -9.71 -13.73
N MET A 186 22.76 -8.63 -13.14
CA MET A 186 23.18 -7.20 -13.20
C MET A 186 22.90 -6.44 -14.52
N THR A 187 22.51 -5.16 -14.59
CA THR A 187 22.58 -3.96 -13.73
C THR A 187 21.61 -2.87 -14.25
N MET A 188 21.25 -1.92 -13.37
CA MET A 188 20.59 -0.60 -13.63
C MET A 188 21.50 0.38 -14.43
N PRO A 189 21.03 1.48 -15.09
CA PRO A 189 20.46 2.75 -14.50
C PRO A 189 19.27 3.38 -15.30
N VAL A 190 18.31 4.14 -14.76
CA VAL A 190 18.20 5.56 -14.30
C VAL A 190 18.26 6.65 -15.42
N GLU A 191 17.32 7.62 -15.30
CA GLU A 191 17.19 9.00 -15.88
C GLU A 191 16.05 9.24 -16.91
N THR A 192 14.96 9.94 -16.53
CA THR A 192 14.66 11.40 -16.60
C THR A 192 14.21 11.83 -18.02
N THR A 193 12.96 12.22 -18.31
CA THR A 193 12.41 13.59 -18.18
C THR A 193 11.03 13.70 -18.88
N GLN A 194 10.11 14.43 -18.22
CA GLN A 194 9.15 15.47 -18.69
C GLN A 194 8.32 15.36 -20.00
N SER A 195 6.98 15.49 -19.88
CA SER A 195 6.10 16.60 -20.39
C SER A 195 4.62 16.13 -20.44
N GLU A 196 3.67 16.84 -19.81
CA GLU A 196 2.70 17.80 -20.41
C GLU A 196 1.84 17.18 -21.55
N ASN A 197 0.51 17.27 -21.67
CA ASN A 197 -0.52 18.21 -21.19
C ASN A 197 -1.93 17.61 -21.53
N THR A 198 -2.98 18.07 -20.82
CA THR A 198 -4.42 18.28 -21.21
C THR A 198 -5.23 17.21 -22.01
N GLN A 199 -6.55 17.02 -21.91
CA GLN A 199 -7.67 17.70 -21.23
C GLN A 199 -8.90 16.76 -21.22
N GLU A 200 -9.72 16.92 -20.16
CA GLU A 200 -11.19 16.88 -20.10
C GLU A 200 -12.05 15.69 -20.59
N GLY A 201 -12.95 15.24 -19.69
CA GLY A 201 -14.08 14.35 -20.03
C GLY A 201 -14.99 13.85 -18.89
N LYS A 202 -15.55 14.77 -18.08
CA LYS A 202 -16.79 14.68 -17.25
C LYS A 202 -17.26 13.37 -16.56
N LYS A 203 -17.33 13.49 -15.22
CA LYS A 203 -18.50 13.30 -14.30
C LYS A 203 -19.43 12.08 -14.50
N LYS A 204 -19.39 11.15 -13.53
CA LYS A 204 -20.55 10.72 -12.68
C LYS A 204 -20.16 9.57 -11.72
N LYS A 205 -19.98 9.86 -10.42
CA LYS A 205 -20.41 9.01 -9.27
C LYS A 205 -19.91 9.64 -7.96
N ASP A 206 -20.70 10.56 -7.42
CA ASP A 206 -20.45 11.17 -6.12
C ASP A 206 -21.72 10.99 -5.29
N LYS A 207 -21.66 10.10 -4.30
CA LYS A 207 -22.64 9.94 -3.21
C LYS A 207 -22.16 8.97 -2.11
N ASN A 208 -21.33 7.97 -2.43
CA ASN A 208 -20.85 6.98 -1.44
C ASN A 208 -19.54 7.34 -0.69
N LYS A 209 -18.79 8.36 -1.12
CA LYS A 209 -17.53 8.77 -0.45
C LYS A 209 -17.74 9.76 0.72
N HIS A 210 -18.89 10.43 0.78
CA HIS A 210 -19.14 11.45 1.78
C HIS A 210 -19.57 10.86 3.14
N GLU A 211 -20.19 9.68 3.16
CA GLU A 211 -20.64 9.04 4.40
C GLU A 211 -19.50 8.35 5.15
N THR A 212 -18.59 7.67 4.44
CA THR A 212 -17.43 7.00 5.03
C THR A 212 -16.45 7.98 5.66
N SER A 213 -16.24 9.15 5.03
CA SER A 213 -15.40 10.23 5.57
C SER A 213 -16.02 10.95 6.78
N LYS A 214 -17.36 11.10 6.83
CA LYS A 214 -18.08 11.64 8.00
C LYS A 214 -18.07 10.65 9.18
N ALA A 215 -18.26 9.36 8.92
CA ALA A 215 -18.22 8.32 9.94
C ALA A 215 -16.81 8.18 10.56
N ALA A 216 -15.76 8.23 9.74
CA ALA A 216 -14.36 8.22 10.21
C ALA A 216 -14.03 9.46 11.06
N ARG A 217 -14.48 10.65 10.65
CA ARG A 217 -14.32 11.89 11.44
C ARG A 217 -15.08 11.83 12.76
N LYS A 218 -16.30 11.28 12.79
CA LYS A 218 -17.09 11.13 14.02
C LYS A 218 -16.46 10.13 14.99
N ARG A 219 -15.91 9.02 14.49
CA ARG A 219 -15.15 8.04 15.30
C ARG A 219 -13.88 8.64 15.89
N LYS A 220 -13.10 9.39 15.10
CA LYS A 220 -11.89 10.10 15.56
C LYS A 220 -12.20 11.21 16.56
N LYS A 221 -13.38 11.85 16.46
CA LYS A 221 -13.85 12.84 17.44
C LYS A 221 -14.20 12.20 18.78
N ARG A 222 -14.97 11.08 18.76
CA ARG A 222 -15.32 10.34 19.97
C ARG A 222 -14.10 9.77 20.69
N SER A 223 -13.12 9.22 19.95
CA SER A 223 -11.89 8.72 20.58
C SER A 223 -11.06 9.84 21.23
N LYS A 224 -11.11 11.06 20.68
CA LYS A 224 -10.44 12.23 21.26
C LYS A 224 -11.17 12.77 22.50
N GLU A 225 -12.50 12.76 22.51
CA GLU A 225 -13.32 13.10 23.69
C GLU A 225 -13.09 12.12 24.84
N GLU A 226 -13.07 10.81 24.56
CA GLU A 226 -12.83 9.77 25.57
C GLU A 226 -11.41 9.87 26.18
N GLN A 227 -10.40 10.16 25.36
CA GLN A 227 -9.05 10.45 25.86
C GLN A 227 -9.00 11.71 26.73
N GLN A 228 -9.77 12.74 26.40
CA GLN A 228 -9.84 13.97 27.21
C GLN A 228 -10.54 13.75 28.55
N GLU A 229 -11.58 12.92 28.58
CA GLU A 229 -12.30 12.57 29.80
C GLU A 229 -11.42 11.74 30.73
N ARG A 230 -10.74 10.71 30.21
CA ARG A 230 -9.75 9.93 30.98
C ARG A 230 -8.63 10.80 31.56
N LYS A 231 -8.12 11.77 30.80
CA LYS A 231 -7.13 12.75 31.31
C LYS A 231 -7.70 13.63 32.42
N LYS A 232 -8.94 14.08 32.31
CA LYS A 232 -9.61 14.87 33.36
C LYS A 232 -9.82 14.05 34.63
N GLU A 233 -10.28 12.81 34.52
CA GLU A 233 -10.43 11.90 35.65
C GLU A 233 -9.09 11.60 36.33
N ARG A 234 -8.02 11.37 35.55
CA ARG A 234 -6.68 11.13 36.09
C ARG A 234 -6.16 12.36 36.86
N ARG A 235 -6.37 13.56 36.31
CA ARG A 235 -6.06 14.83 36.99
C ARG A 235 -6.84 15.01 38.28
N GLN A 236 -8.15 14.75 38.27
CA GLN A 236 -8.98 14.82 39.47
C GLN A 236 -8.46 13.87 40.55
N LYS A 237 -8.24 12.59 40.23
CA LYS A 237 -7.68 11.61 41.16
C LYS A 237 -6.31 12.02 41.72
N LYS A 238 -5.43 12.58 40.88
CA LYS A 238 -4.11 13.06 41.29
C LYS A 238 -4.21 14.28 42.22
N THR A 239 -5.10 15.22 41.93
CA THR A 239 -5.35 16.37 42.82
C THR A 239 -5.96 15.96 44.16
N GLU A 240 -6.85 14.96 44.17
CA GLU A 240 -7.43 14.38 45.39
C GLU A 240 -6.36 13.67 46.23
N ALA A 241 -5.50 12.86 45.61
CA ALA A 241 -4.38 12.21 46.29
C ALA A 241 -3.39 13.21 46.90
N ARG A 242 -3.09 14.31 46.18
CA ARG A 242 -2.23 15.39 46.69
C ARG A 242 -2.85 16.13 47.87
N LYS A 243 -4.15 16.45 47.80
CA LYS A 243 -4.89 17.05 48.93
C LYS A 243 -4.90 16.13 50.15
N ALA A 244 -5.08 14.83 49.95
CA ALA A 244 -5.00 13.84 51.02
C ALA A 244 -3.61 13.75 51.67
N SER A 245 -2.53 13.93 50.89
CA SER A 245 -1.16 13.93 51.44
C SER A 245 -0.80 15.20 52.21
N LYS A 246 -1.41 16.35 51.90
CA LYS A 246 -1.20 17.64 52.60
C LYS A 246 -2.03 17.79 53.88
N ALA A 247 -3.01 16.92 54.09
CA ALA A 247 -3.89 16.92 55.27
C ALA A 247 -3.41 15.96 56.39
N LYS A 248 -2.25 15.31 56.19
CA LYS A 248 -1.52 14.50 57.17
C LYS A 248 -0.23 15.23 57.55
#